data_AF-A0AAU5RW11-F1
#
_entry.id   AF-A0AAU5RW11-F1
#
_cell.length_a   1.000
_cell.length_b   1.000
_cell.length_c   1.000
_cell.angle_alpha   90.00
_cell.angle_beta   90.00
_cell.angle_gamma   90.00
#
_symmetry.space_group_name_H-M   'P 1'
#
loop_
_entity.id
_entity.type
_entity.pdbx_description
1 polymer ?
#
loop_
_entity_poly.entity_id
_entity_poly.type
_entity_poly.pdbx_seq_one_letter_code
_entity_poly.pdbx_strand_id
1 'polypeptide(L)'
;MQRSDVTRDDGTWVGLSLDVRDRDLPGLRVFSAGTRLLVAQRSRPVLLAVVQERFQGVDFWRTDAYRSFVPPLRADTGRALAGRPERWAHRFARYLADAADSPLHEGRWLLSSESPLLRWRHPGVSHARYWGSVLVDGHPDGYIDWFVHSGSWEVLPLRPMPGAEDSRVKAYRKQAREGTLPPVLLWWVSGLDCHLILDGHARLAAAVAESVEPALLHVHRTVPRDDLAARTDEAVDSYASELARFAELRAVHGPAVPDGAATAGQRLARHLHELHTAHQPTWAWPLPGGETRWRRLAREATAGREWPVA
;
A
#
# COMPACT_ATOMS: atom_id res chain seq x y z
N MET A 1 14.57 -14.55 1.87
CA MET A 1 13.96 -13.27 2.27
C MET A 1 14.28 -12.99 3.73
N GLN A 2 15.04 -11.92 4.01
CA GLN A 2 15.35 -11.47 5.37
C GLN A 2 14.22 -10.57 5.88
N ARG A 3 13.97 -10.59 7.20
CA ARG A 3 12.92 -9.82 7.85
C ARG A 3 13.49 -9.05 9.04
N SER A 4 13.11 -7.80 9.20
CA SER A 4 13.50 -6.98 10.36
C SER A 4 12.35 -6.08 10.78
N ASP A 5 12.10 -5.98 12.09
CA ASP A 5 11.13 -5.03 12.61
C ASP A 5 11.61 -3.59 12.38
N VAL A 6 10.65 -2.72 12.10
CA VAL A 6 10.84 -1.28 12.02
C VAL A 6 10.06 -0.67 13.18
N THR A 7 10.72 0.17 13.96
CA THR A 7 10.14 0.87 15.10
C THR A 7 10.37 2.38 14.97
N ARG A 8 9.53 3.18 15.63
CA ARG A 8 9.83 4.59 15.90
C ARG A 8 10.87 4.71 17.00
N ASP A 9 11.34 5.94 17.22
CA ASP A 9 12.30 6.29 18.27
C ASP A 9 11.78 5.98 19.69
N ASP A 10 10.45 5.98 19.88
CA ASP A 10 9.79 5.61 21.14
C ASP A 10 9.63 4.08 21.34
N GLY A 11 10.15 3.28 20.42
CA GLY A 11 10.04 1.82 20.44
C GLY A 11 8.71 1.27 19.90
N THR A 12 7.79 2.13 19.46
CA THR A 12 6.52 1.70 18.85
C THR A 12 6.79 0.97 17.54
N TRP A 13 6.26 -0.24 17.40
CA TRP A 13 6.35 -1.02 16.16
C TRP A 13 5.52 -0.36 15.05
N VAL A 14 6.13 -0.17 13.89
CA VAL A 14 5.45 0.45 12.72
C VAL A 14 5.23 -0.52 11.58
N GLY A 15 6.10 -1.52 11.44
CA GLY A 15 6.05 -2.44 10.33
C GLY A 15 7.17 -3.47 10.31
N LEU A 16 7.08 -4.37 9.34
CA LEU A 16 8.06 -5.42 9.10
C LEU A 16 8.73 -5.18 7.74
N SER A 17 10.02 -4.87 7.75
CA SER A 17 10.82 -4.77 6.52
C SER A 17 11.11 -6.17 5.97
N LEU A 18 11.00 -6.32 4.65
CA LEU A 18 11.23 -7.55 3.91
C LEU A 18 12.30 -7.29 2.85
N ASP A 19 13.47 -7.92 3.02
CA ASP A 19 14.53 -7.93 2.03
C ASP A 19 14.37 -9.17 1.15
N VAL A 20 13.91 -8.96 -0.07
CA VAL A 20 13.68 -10.00 -1.07
C VAL A 20 14.91 -10.05 -1.99
N ARG A 21 15.46 -11.25 -2.17
CA ARG A 21 16.59 -11.55 -3.06
C ARG A 21 16.18 -12.65 -4.03
N ASP A 22 16.85 -12.73 -5.17
CA ASP A 22 16.72 -13.82 -6.15
C ASP A 22 15.29 -13.99 -6.70
N ARG A 23 14.59 -12.87 -6.93
CA ARG A 23 13.20 -12.87 -7.43
C ARG A 23 12.96 -11.73 -8.41
N ASP A 24 13.49 -11.88 -9.63
CA ASP A 24 13.44 -10.84 -10.65
C ASP A 24 12.01 -10.47 -11.08
N LEU A 25 11.11 -11.45 -11.13
CA LEU A 25 9.74 -11.28 -11.62
C LEU A 25 8.70 -11.72 -10.59
N PRO A 26 7.79 -10.82 -10.18
CA PRO A 26 6.73 -11.17 -9.25
C PRO A 26 5.59 -11.93 -9.93
N GLY A 27 4.81 -12.63 -9.12
CA GLY A 27 3.61 -13.32 -9.57
C GLY A 27 2.51 -12.33 -9.95
N LEU A 28 2.30 -11.32 -9.11
CA LEU A 28 1.38 -10.21 -9.37
C LEU A 28 2.21 -8.99 -9.76
N ARG A 29 1.99 -8.43 -10.94
CA ARG A 29 2.87 -7.38 -11.48
C ARG A 29 2.12 -6.30 -12.21
N VAL A 30 2.70 -5.10 -12.22
CA VAL A 30 2.23 -3.97 -13.01
C VAL A 30 3.03 -3.94 -14.30
N PHE A 31 2.36 -3.92 -15.44
CA PHE A 31 2.95 -3.62 -16.73
C PHE A 31 2.57 -2.22 -17.18
N SER A 32 3.45 -1.55 -17.90
CA SER A 32 3.20 -0.26 -18.54
C SER A 32 3.38 -0.32 -20.06
N ALA A 33 2.58 0.48 -20.77
CA ALA A 33 2.70 0.75 -22.19
C ALA A 33 2.17 2.17 -22.47
N GLY A 34 3.06 3.17 -22.45
CA GLY A 34 2.65 4.57 -22.47
C GLY A 34 1.85 4.92 -21.22
N THR A 35 0.68 5.54 -21.38
CA THR A 35 -0.27 5.85 -20.30
C THR A 35 -1.11 4.66 -19.84
N ARG A 36 -0.89 3.48 -20.41
CA ARG A 36 -1.69 2.28 -20.14
C ARG A 36 -0.99 1.38 -19.12
N LEU A 37 -1.76 0.95 -18.13
CA LEU A 37 -1.33 0.04 -17.09
C LEU A 37 -2.09 -1.28 -17.20
N LEU A 38 -1.39 -2.37 -16.92
CA LEU A 38 -1.98 -3.69 -16.78
C LEU A 38 -1.46 -4.32 -15.49
N VAL A 39 -2.33 -4.57 -14.53
CA VAL A 39 -2.01 -5.47 -13.42
C VAL A 39 -2.33 -6.89 -13.88
N ALA A 40 -1.38 -7.80 -13.75
CA ALA A 40 -1.55 -9.20 -14.11
C ALA A 40 -1.05 -10.12 -13.01
N GLN A 41 -1.80 -11.20 -12.77
CA GLN A 41 -1.42 -12.29 -11.89
C GLN A 41 -0.96 -13.49 -12.73
N ARG A 42 0.36 -13.62 -12.86
CA ARG A 42 1.08 -14.46 -13.81
C ARG A 42 0.66 -14.10 -15.23
N SER A 43 0.01 -15.01 -15.94
CA SER A 43 -0.52 -14.80 -17.29
C SER A 43 -1.92 -14.19 -17.31
N ARG A 44 -2.60 -14.07 -16.15
CA ARG A 44 -3.99 -13.59 -16.07
C ARG A 44 -4.02 -12.07 -15.94
N PRO A 45 -4.59 -11.32 -16.89
CA PRO A 45 -4.94 -9.92 -16.68
C PRO A 45 -5.88 -9.83 -15.48
N VAL A 46 -5.67 -8.90 -14.55
CA VAL A 46 -6.58 -8.69 -13.40
C VAL A 46 -7.22 -7.31 -13.41
N LEU A 47 -6.45 -6.29 -13.81
CA LEU A 47 -6.90 -4.91 -13.92
C LEU A 47 -6.23 -4.29 -15.15
N LEU A 48 -7.04 -3.70 -16.03
CA LEU A 48 -6.59 -2.82 -17.09
C LEU A 48 -6.86 -1.39 -16.63
N ALA A 49 -5.95 -0.47 -16.94
CA ALA A 49 -6.08 0.93 -16.55
C ALA A 49 -5.47 1.86 -17.60
N VAL A 50 -6.03 3.06 -17.73
CA VAL A 50 -5.54 4.13 -18.61
C VAL A 50 -5.46 5.40 -17.79
N VAL A 51 -4.24 5.93 -17.66
CA VAL A 51 -4.02 7.26 -17.08
C VAL A 51 -4.47 8.30 -18.10
N GLN A 52 -5.31 9.24 -17.68
CA GLN A 52 -5.79 10.30 -18.55
C GLN A 52 -4.66 11.27 -18.93
N GLU A 53 -4.74 11.87 -20.12
CA GLU A 53 -3.68 12.72 -20.70
C GLU A 53 -3.31 13.93 -19.82
N ARG A 54 -4.28 14.44 -19.06
CA ARG A 54 -4.11 15.58 -18.15
C ARG A 54 -3.78 15.18 -16.72
N PHE A 55 -3.49 13.89 -16.47
CA PHE A 55 -3.17 13.36 -15.14
C PHE A 55 -4.24 13.70 -14.11
N GLN A 56 -5.51 13.62 -14.53
CA GLN A 56 -6.66 13.90 -13.66
C GLN A 56 -7.11 12.65 -12.88
N GLY A 57 -6.73 11.48 -13.38
CA GLY A 57 -7.14 10.22 -12.82
C GLY A 57 -6.93 9.05 -13.77
N VAL A 58 -7.57 7.94 -13.45
CA VAL A 58 -7.38 6.65 -14.12
C VAL A 58 -8.71 5.96 -14.38
N ASP A 59 -9.02 5.75 -15.65
CA ASP A 59 -10.08 4.83 -16.07
C ASP A 59 -9.59 3.40 -15.91
N PHE A 60 -10.43 2.52 -15.36
CA PHE A 60 -10.03 1.12 -15.16
C PHE A 60 -11.12 0.12 -15.55
N TRP A 61 -10.68 -1.13 -15.74
CA TRP A 61 -11.54 -2.28 -15.95
C TRP A 61 -11.00 -3.52 -15.22
N ARG A 62 -11.80 -4.10 -14.35
CA ARG A 62 -11.51 -5.36 -13.64
C ARG A 62 -12.02 -6.56 -14.43
N THR A 63 -11.25 -7.64 -14.38
CA THR A 63 -11.57 -8.87 -15.15
C THR A 63 -12.11 -10.01 -14.29
N ASP A 64 -12.24 -9.80 -12.98
CA ASP A 64 -12.55 -10.84 -11.98
C ASP A 64 -11.62 -12.06 -11.94
N ALA A 65 -10.51 -12.01 -12.68
CA ALA A 65 -9.54 -13.09 -12.72
C ALA A 65 -8.64 -13.15 -11.48
N TYR A 66 -8.63 -12.09 -10.66
CA TYR A 66 -7.81 -12.01 -9.45
C TYR A 66 -8.16 -13.13 -8.46
N ARG A 67 -7.13 -13.79 -7.93
CA ARG A 67 -7.26 -14.76 -6.84
C ARG A 67 -6.32 -14.37 -5.71
N SER A 68 -6.86 -14.30 -4.49
CA SER A 68 -6.04 -14.11 -3.29
C SER A 68 -5.08 -15.28 -3.11
N PHE A 69 -3.82 -14.98 -2.84
CA PHE A 69 -2.80 -15.99 -2.50
C PHE A 69 -2.77 -16.30 -1.00
N VAL A 70 -3.58 -15.61 -0.20
CA VAL A 70 -3.69 -15.85 1.24
C VAL A 70 -4.67 -17.01 1.48
N PRO A 71 -4.24 -18.10 2.14
CA PRO A 71 -5.14 -19.18 2.53
C PRO A 71 -6.26 -18.68 3.45
N PRO A 72 -7.47 -19.29 3.42
CA PRO A 72 -8.56 -18.89 4.30
C PRO A 72 -8.15 -18.83 5.78
N LEU A 73 -8.31 -17.65 6.39
CA LEU A 73 -7.97 -17.43 7.80
C LEU A 73 -9.09 -17.96 8.70
N ARG A 74 -8.74 -18.89 9.59
CA ARG A 74 -9.65 -19.50 10.57
C ARG A 74 -9.92 -18.55 11.74
N ALA A 75 -11.11 -18.66 12.34
CA ALA A 75 -11.52 -17.83 13.47
C ALA A 75 -10.59 -17.97 14.69
N ASP A 76 -10.10 -19.18 14.97
CA ASP A 76 -9.16 -19.41 16.08
C ASP A 76 -7.84 -18.65 15.89
N THR A 77 -7.37 -18.53 14.64
CA THR A 77 -6.20 -17.71 14.32
C THR A 77 -6.49 -16.22 14.52
N GLY A 78 -7.69 -15.78 14.13
CA GLY A 78 -8.20 -14.43 14.41
C GLY A 78 -8.09 -14.07 15.89
N ARG A 79 -8.66 -14.93 16.74
CA ARG A 79 -8.64 -14.78 18.21
C ARG A 79 -7.23 -14.83 18.79
N ALA A 80 -6.40 -15.78 18.37
CA ALA A 80 -5.05 -15.94 18.91
C ALA A 80 -4.12 -14.75 18.61
N LEU A 81 -4.37 -14.02 17.51
CA LEU A 81 -3.54 -12.90 17.07
C LEU A 81 -4.24 -11.54 17.18
N ALA A 82 -5.37 -11.47 17.91
CA ALA A 82 -6.14 -10.25 18.07
C ALA A 82 -5.30 -9.14 18.73
N GLY A 83 -5.33 -7.94 18.16
CA GLY A 83 -4.56 -6.79 18.65
C GLY A 83 -3.03 -6.92 18.50
N ARG A 84 -2.53 -7.86 17.69
CA ARG A 84 -1.08 -8.12 17.49
C ARG A 84 -0.67 -7.88 16.03
N PRO A 85 -0.60 -6.63 15.55
CA PRO A 85 -0.28 -6.32 14.17
C PRO A 85 1.08 -6.88 13.73
N GLU A 86 2.06 -6.93 14.63
CA GLU A 86 3.40 -7.48 14.41
C GLU A 86 3.34 -8.98 14.07
N ARG A 87 2.49 -9.73 14.78
CA ARG A 87 2.30 -11.18 14.54
C ARG A 87 1.56 -11.43 13.23
N TRP A 88 0.59 -10.59 12.89
CA TRP A 88 -0.07 -10.62 11.58
C TRP A 88 0.90 -10.30 10.45
N ALA A 89 1.76 -9.30 10.63
CA ALA A 89 2.76 -8.93 9.63
C ALA A 89 3.71 -10.09 9.34
N HIS A 90 4.26 -10.75 10.37
CA HIS A 90 5.07 -11.95 10.17
C HIS A 90 4.32 -13.08 9.47
N ARG A 91 3.03 -13.25 9.75
CA ARG A 91 2.21 -14.26 9.09
C ARG A 91 1.98 -13.95 7.61
N PHE A 92 1.57 -12.73 7.28
CA PHE A 92 1.39 -12.31 5.89
C PHE A 92 2.72 -12.29 5.12
N ALA A 93 3.83 -11.93 5.77
CA ALA A 93 5.16 -12.03 5.18
C ALA A 93 5.57 -13.47 4.81
N ARG A 94 5.01 -14.50 5.47
CA ARG A 94 5.18 -15.89 5.00
C ARG A 94 4.37 -16.14 3.74
N TYR A 95 3.09 -15.78 3.73
CA TYR A 95 2.25 -15.92 2.52
C TYR A 95 2.79 -15.15 1.32
N LEU A 96 3.30 -13.93 1.51
CA LEU A 96 3.93 -13.13 0.47
C LEU A 96 5.22 -13.76 -0.07
N ALA A 97 6.01 -14.40 0.78
CA ALA A 97 7.25 -15.06 0.39
C ALA A 97 6.95 -16.37 -0.38
N ASP A 98 6.06 -17.19 0.15
CA ASP A 98 5.80 -18.55 -0.33
C ASP A 98 4.91 -18.56 -1.59
N ALA A 99 4.08 -17.54 -1.76
CA ALA A 99 3.18 -17.47 -2.91
C ALA A 99 3.90 -17.03 -4.19
N ALA A 100 3.86 -17.89 -5.19
CA ALA A 100 4.27 -17.55 -6.57
C ALA A 100 3.31 -16.55 -7.26
N ASP A 101 2.19 -16.19 -6.62
CA ASP A 101 1.22 -15.17 -7.07
C ASP A 101 1.39 -13.81 -6.33
N SER A 102 2.41 -13.67 -5.49
CA SER A 102 2.71 -12.48 -4.69
C SER A 102 3.27 -11.32 -5.53
N PRO A 103 3.06 -10.04 -5.11
CA PRO A 103 3.68 -8.87 -5.74
C PRO A 103 5.16 -8.70 -5.42
N LEU A 104 5.71 -9.47 -4.46
CA LEU A 104 7.10 -9.35 -4.06
C LEU A 104 8.03 -9.73 -5.21
N HIS A 105 8.97 -8.85 -5.49
CA HIS A 105 10.14 -9.06 -6.34
C HIS A 105 11.38 -8.57 -5.60
N GLU A 106 12.55 -8.81 -6.17
CA GLU A 106 13.83 -8.39 -5.61
C GLU A 106 13.82 -6.91 -5.21
N GLY A 107 14.35 -6.64 -4.01
CA GLY A 107 14.41 -5.33 -3.41
C GLY A 107 13.84 -5.33 -2.00
N ARG A 108 13.75 -4.12 -1.45
CA ARG A 108 13.26 -3.88 -0.10
C ARG A 108 11.78 -3.49 -0.12
N TRP A 109 11.03 -4.12 0.77
CA TRP A 109 9.61 -3.87 0.99
C TRP A 109 9.34 -3.59 2.46
N LEU A 110 8.22 -2.95 2.73
CA LEU A 110 7.68 -2.78 4.08
C LEU A 110 6.25 -3.30 4.12
N LEU A 111 5.94 -4.07 5.16
CA LEU A 111 4.59 -4.41 5.55
C LEU A 111 4.23 -3.59 6.80
N SER A 112 3.52 -2.49 6.61
CA SER A 112 3.23 -1.48 7.64
C SER A 112 1.81 -1.63 8.19
N SER A 113 1.62 -1.43 9.50
CA SER A 113 0.30 -1.17 10.08
C SER A 113 -0.05 0.31 10.16
N GLU A 114 0.93 1.19 9.94
CA GLU A 114 0.64 2.61 9.82
C GLU A 114 -0.10 2.86 8.53
N SER A 115 -1.38 3.19 8.66
CA SER A 115 -2.21 3.49 7.51
C SER A 115 -2.18 4.99 7.25
N PRO A 116 -1.82 5.44 6.03
CA PRO A 116 -2.09 6.82 5.65
C PRO A 116 -3.59 7.07 5.78
N LEU A 117 -4.43 6.13 5.32
CA LEU A 117 -5.89 6.25 5.21
C LEU A 117 -6.54 6.93 6.44
N LEU A 118 -6.17 6.51 7.65
CA LEU A 118 -6.78 6.95 8.90
C LEU A 118 -6.65 8.45 9.22
N ARG A 119 -5.76 9.20 8.55
CA ARG A 119 -5.43 10.58 8.96
C ARG A 119 -6.57 11.60 8.84
N TRP A 120 -7.57 11.37 8.00
CA TRP A 120 -8.59 12.39 7.67
C TRP A 120 -10.02 12.04 8.08
N ARG A 121 -10.24 11.00 8.89
CA ARG A 121 -11.60 10.72 9.39
C ARG A 121 -12.05 11.83 10.35
N HIS A 122 -13.07 12.58 9.97
CA HIS A 122 -13.68 13.58 10.85
C HIS A 122 -14.43 12.91 12.03
N PRO A 123 -14.36 13.45 13.26
CA PRO A 123 -14.99 12.85 14.45
C PRO A 123 -16.49 12.56 14.34
N GLY A 124 -17.23 13.29 13.49
CA GLY A 124 -18.68 13.10 13.25
C GLY A 124 -19.03 12.05 12.19
N VAL A 125 -18.05 11.46 11.50
CA VAL A 125 -18.29 10.47 10.44
C VAL A 125 -18.19 9.06 11.03
N SER A 126 -19.22 8.24 10.82
CA SER A 126 -19.20 6.83 11.20
C SER A 126 -18.13 6.07 10.42
N HIS A 127 -17.54 5.02 11.01
CA HIS A 127 -16.57 4.18 10.29
C HIS A 127 -17.19 3.59 9.02
N ALA A 128 -18.46 3.17 9.06
CA ALA A 128 -19.15 2.65 7.88
C ALA A 128 -19.14 3.67 6.71
N ARG A 129 -19.48 4.93 6.99
CA ARG A 129 -19.49 5.98 5.96
C ARG A 129 -18.08 6.29 5.45
N TYR A 130 -17.13 6.43 6.36
CA TYR A 130 -15.75 6.75 6.02
C TYR A 130 -15.10 5.63 5.19
N TRP A 131 -15.22 4.37 5.62
CA TRP A 131 -14.66 3.24 4.87
C TRP A 131 -15.42 2.94 3.58
N GLY A 132 -16.70 3.32 3.52
CA GLY A 132 -17.45 3.33 2.26
C GLY A 132 -16.91 4.35 1.27
N SER A 133 -16.55 5.56 1.73
CA SER A 133 -16.09 6.63 0.83
C SER A 133 -14.66 6.46 0.32
N VAL A 134 -13.81 5.69 1.01
CA VAL A 134 -12.45 5.41 0.52
C VAL A 134 -12.41 4.26 -0.50
N LEU A 135 -13.51 3.54 -0.68
CA LEU A 135 -13.59 2.48 -1.69
C LEU A 135 -13.82 3.08 -3.06
N VAL A 136 -12.99 2.70 -4.03
CA VAL A 136 -13.21 3.07 -5.43
C VAL A 136 -14.46 2.37 -5.95
N ASP A 137 -15.42 3.18 -6.38
CA ASP A 137 -16.72 2.75 -6.90
C ASP A 137 -16.63 2.14 -8.32
N GLY A 138 -17.76 1.55 -8.74
CA GLY A 138 -17.89 0.85 -10.02
C GLY A 138 -17.53 -0.62 -9.93
N HIS A 139 -17.94 -1.41 -10.93
CA HIS A 139 -17.52 -2.78 -11.24
C HIS A 139 -18.28 -3.26 -12.50
N PRO A 140 -17.63 -3.81 -13.54
CA PRO A 140 -16.19 -4.11 -13.65
C PRO A 140 -15.32 -2.85 -13.87
N ASP A 141 -15.90 -1.81 -14.46
CA ASP A 141 -15.26 -0.54 -14.77
C ASP A 141 -15.53 0.55 -13.74
N GLY A 142 -14.79 1.64 -13.84
CA GLY A 142 -14.89 2.81 -12.98
C GLY A 142 -13.74 3.79 -13.22
N TYR A 143 -13.67 4.81 -12.38
CA TYR A 143 -12.70 5.89 -12.46
C TYR A 143 -12.08 6.15 -11.08
N ILE A 144 -10.77 6.39 -11.06
CA ILE A 144 -10.01 6.85 -9.90
C ILE A 144 -9.72 8.33 -10.13
N ASP A 145 -10.21 9.20 -9.26
CA ASP A 145 -10.00 10.65 -9.35
C ASP A 145 -8.84 11.07 -8.44
N TRP A 146 -7.73 11.54 -9.03
CA TRP A 146 -6.55 11.92 -8.25
C TRP A 146 -6.71 13.22 -7.46
N PHE A 147 -7.73 14.02 -7.76
CA PHE A 147 -8.07 15.20 -6.96
C PHE A 147 -8.98 14.84 -5.79
N VAL A 148 -9.73 13.75 -5.89
CA VAL A 148 -10.48 13.21 -4.75
C VAL A 148 -9.47 12.78 -3.68
N HIS A 149 -9.71 13.28 -2.46
CA HIS A 149 -8.85 13.09 -1.30
C HIS A 149 -7.38 13.54 -1.44
N SER A 150 -7.01 14.27 -2.50
CA SER A 150 -5.61 14.65 -2.79
C SER A 150 -4.64 13.46 -2.94
N GLY A 151 -5.15 12.33 -3.44
CA GLY A 151 -4.34 11.17 -3.83
C GLY A 151 -3.79 10.31 -2.69
N SER A 152 -3.55 9.01 -2.94
CA SER A 152 -3.05 8.01 -1.98
C SER A 152 -4.02 7.55 -0.86
N TRP A 153 -5.31 7.87 -0.95
CA TRP A 153 -6.33 7.52 0.06
C TRP A 153 -7.36 6.49 -0.38
N GLU A 154 -7.36 6.14 -1.65
CA GLU A 154 -8.36 5.25 -2.20
C GLU A 154 -7.93 3.80 -2.11
N VAL A 155 -8.93 2.93 -1.91
CA VAL A 155 -8.78 1.48 -1.86
C VAL A 155 -9.55 0.91 -3.04
N LEU A 156 -8.84 0.29 -3.99
CA LEU A 156 -9.43 -0.37 -5.15
C LEU A 156 -9.58 -1.87 -4.89
N PRO A 157 -10.81 -2.39 -4.77
CA PRO A 157 -11.04 -3.82 -4.68
C PRO A 157 -10.71 -4.52 -6.01
N LEU A 158 -9.82 -5.51 -6.00
CA LEU A 158 -9.53 -6.34 -7.18
C LEU A 158 -10.65 -7.36 -7.53
N ARG A 159 -11.72 -7.40 -6.74
CA ARG A 159 -12.92 -8.22 -6.89
C ARG A 159 -14.12 -7.41 -6.40
N PRO A 160 -15.35 -7.74 -6.83
CA PRO A 160 -16.55 -7.18 -6.24
C PRO A 160 -16.51 -7.26 -4.72
N MET A 161 -16.88 -6.16 -4.07
CA MET A 161 -17.07 -6.18 -2.63
C MET A 161 -18.30 -7.06 -2.30
N PRO A 162 -18.16 -8.06 -1.42
CA PRO A 162 -19.28 -8.91 -1.06
C PRO A 162 -20.33 -8.12 -0.26
N GLY A 163 -21.59 -8.53 -0.38
CA GLY A 163 -22.70 -7.91 0.34
C GLY A 163 -22.66 -8.22 1.84
N ALA A 164 -23.27 -7.35 2.65
CA ALA A 164 -23.32 -7.51 4.11
C ALA A 164 -23.97 -8.83 4.58
N GLU A 165 -24.80 -9.43 3.71
CA GLU A 165 -25.56 -10.64 3.98
C GLU A 165 -24.88 -11.93 3.49
N ASP A 166 -23.74 -11.82 2.80
CA ASP A 166 -22.96 -12.98 2.36
C ASP A 166 -22.50 -13.82 3.57
N SER A 167 -22.56 -15.15 3.45
CA SER A 167 -22.24 -16.08 4.55
C SER A 167 -20.85 -15.85 5.15
N ARG A 168 -19.87 -15.56 4.30
CA ARG A 168 -18.49 -15.24 4.72
C ARG A 168 -18.40 -13.89 5.43
N VAL A 169 -19.18 -12.90 5.00
CA VAL A 169 -19.23 -11.58 5.63
C VAL A 169 -19.90 -11.69 7.00
N LYS A 170 -21.03 -12.41 7.11
CA LYS A 170 -21.68 -12.72 8.40
C LYS A 170 -20.75 -13.34 9.43
N ALA A 171 -19.92 -14.31 9.01
CA ALA A 171 -18.92 -14.92 9.88
C ALA A 171 -17.86 -13.91 10.37
N TYR A 172 -17.39 -13.01 9.48
CA TYR A 172 -16.43 -11.97 9.86
C TYR A 172 -17.05 -10.82 10.66
N ARG A 173 -18.33 -10.50 10.47
CA ARG A 173 -19.06 -9.50 11.27
C ARG A 173 -19.06 -9.87 12.76
N LYS A 174 -19.19 -11.17 13.07
CA LYS A 174 -19.01 -11.66 14.44
C LYS A 174 -17.61 -11.36 14.99
N GLN A 175 -16.56 -11.65 14.22
CA GLN A 175 -15.18 -11.36 14.63
C GLN A 175 -14.91 -9.85 14.76
N ALA A 176 -15.53 -9.03 13.92
CA ALA A 176 -15.43 -7.57 13.97
C ALA A 176 -15.99 -7.03 15.30
N ARG A 177 -17.19 -7.47 15.70
CA ARG A 177 -17.77 -7.13 17.01
C ARG A 177 -16.93 -7.60 18.19
N GLU A 178 -16.28 -8.75 18.05
CA GLU A 178 -15.40 -9.33 19.07
C GLU A 178 -13.99 -8.73 19.09
N GLY A 179 -13.64 -7.82 18.17
CA GLY A 179 -12.29 -7.24 18.07
C GLY A 179 -11.21 -8.22 17.62
N THR A 180 -11.59 -9.32 16.94
CA THR A 180 -10.71 -10.43 16.55
C THR A 180 -10.57 -10.56 15.02
N LEU A 181 -11.11 -9.59 14.29
CA LEU A 181 -11.10 -9.56 12.83
C LEU A 181 -9.65 -9.47 12.30
N PRO A 182 -9.19 -10.41 11.46
CA PRO A 182 -7.85 -10.36 10.90
C PRO A 182 -7.62 -9.14 9.97
N PRO A 183 -6.40 -8.58 9.86
CA PRO A 183 -6.14 -7.36 9.08
C PRO A 183 -6.28 -7.50 7.57
N VAL A 184 -6.90 -6.53 6.90
CA VAL A 184 -6.98 -6.47 5.43
C VAL A 184 -5.58 -6.21 4.86
N LEU A 185 -5.17 -7.00 3.85
CA LEU A 185 -3.87 -6.87 3.22
C LEU A 185 -4.00 -6.02 1.95
N LEU A 186 -3.31 -4.88 1.94
CA LEU A 186 -3.35 -3.88 0.88
C LEU A 186 -1.99 -3.76 0.20
N TRP A 187 -1.96 -3.45 -1.10
CA TRP A 187 -0.73 -3.18 -1.86
C TRP A 187 -0.77 -1.79 -2.49
N TRP A 188 0.26 -0.99 -2.22
CA TRP A 188 0.42 0.32 -2.85
C TRP A 188 0.84 0.20 -4.32
N VAL A 189 0.05 0.78 -5.22
CA VAL A 189 0.37 0.90 -6.64
C VAL A 189 0.44 2.37 -7.05
N SER A 190 1.67 2.91 -7.13
CA SER A 190 1.91 4.34 -7.38
C SER A 190 1.36 4.83 -8.72
N GLY A 191 1.37 3.99 -9.77
CA GLY A 191 0.81 4.36 -11.08
C GLY A 191 -0.70 4.53 -11.10
N LEU A 192 -1.39 4.01 -10.07
CA LEU A 192 -2.83 4.21 -9.86
C LEU A 192 -3.09 5.24 -8.74
N ASP A 193 -2.06 5.59 -7.98
CA ASP A 193 -2.15 6.35 -6.73
C ASP A 193 -3.15 5.75 -5.72
N CYS A 194 -3.25 4.41 -5.70
CA CYS A 194 -4.31 3.68 -5.00
C CYS A 194 -3.79 2.41 -4.29
N HIS A 195 -4.50 1.98 -3.24
CA HIS A 195 -4.27 0.75 -2.52
C HIS A 195 -5.10 -0.40 -3.08
N LEU A 196 -4.47 -1.43 -3.62
CA LEU A 196 -5.17 -2.63 -4.10
C LEU A 196 -5.44 -3.60 -2.95
N ILE A 197 -6.67 -4.11 -2.83
CA ILE A 197 -6.98 -5.18 -1.87
C ILE A 197 -6.41 -6.51 -2.37
N LEU A 198 -5.33 -6.99 -1.75
CA LEU A 198 -4.78 -8.32 -2.02
C LEU A 198 -5.60 -9.42 -1.34
N ASP A 199 -5.96 -9.22 -0.08
CA ASP A 199 -6.83 -10.14 0.63
C ASP A 199 -7.64 -9.40 1.70
N GLY A 200 -8.85 -9.89 1.96
CA GLY A 200 -9.71 -9.33 3.00
C GLY A 200 -10.90 -8.54 2.51
N HIS A 201 -11.34 -8.66 1.24
CA HIS A 201 -12.59 -8.06 0.73
C HIS A 201 -13.78 -8.28 1.68
N ALA A 202 -14.01 -9.53 2.11
CA ALA A 202 -15.09 -9.87 3.04
C ALA A 202 -14.84 -9.37 4.48
N ARG A 203 -13.58 -9.16 4.87
CA ARG A 203 -13.22 -8.63 6.19
C ARG A 203 -13.44 -7.12 6.24
N LEU A 204 -13.05 -6.41 5.19
CA LEU A 204 -13.37 -5.00 5.02
C LEU A 204 -14.89 -4.78 4.95
N ALA A 205 -15.62 -5.56 4.14
CA ALA A 205 -17.08 -5.49 4.08
C ALA A 205 -17.74 -5.73 5.46
N ALA A 206 -17.21 -6.67 6.26
CA ALA A 206 -17.68 -6.90 7.61
C ALA A 206 -17.41 -5.72 8.56
N ALA A 207 -16.21 -5.12 8.49
CA ALA A 207 -15.87 -3.95 9.29
C ALA A 207 -16.77 -2.73 8.95
N VAL A 208 -17.01 -2.51 7.65
CA VAL A 208 -17.95 -1.49 7.16
C VAL A 208 -19.37 -1.76 7.69
N ALA A 209 -19.86 -2.99 7.56
CA ALA A 209 -21.21 -3.36 8.00
C ALA A 209 -21.42 -3.21 9.52
N GLU A 210 -20.38 -3.44 10.32
CA GLU A 210 -20.42 -3.26 11.78
C GLU A 210 -20.01 -1.85 12.22
N SER A 211 -19.70 -0.95 11.27
CA SER A 211 -19.20 0.39 11.53
C SER A 211 -18.03 0.44 12.52
N VAL A 212 -17.07 -0.47 12.35
CA VAL A 212 -15.82 -0.51 13.12
C VAL A 212 -14.62 -0.21 12.23
N GLU A 213 -13.51 0.22 12.84
CA GLU A 213 -12.25 0.40 12.13
C GLU A 213 -11.62 -0.96 11.77
N PRO A 214 -11.37 -1.26 10.49
CA PRO A 214 -10.65 -2.45 10.08
C PRO A 214 -9.15 -2.29 10.40
N ALA A 215 -8.55 -3.33 10.96
CA ALA A 215 -7.10 -3.42 10.97
C ALA A 215 -6.58 -3.56 9.53
N LEU A 216 -5.55 -2.79 9.18
CA LEU A 216 -4.94 -2.80 7.85
C LEU A 216 -3.46 -3.17 7.93
N LEU A 217 -2.97 -3.85 6.89
CA LEU A 217 -1.54 -4.03 6.64
C LEU A 217 -1.24 -3.69 5.19
N HIS A 218 -0.34 -2.73 5.00
CA HIS A 218 0.01 -2.16 3.71
C HIS A 218 1.37 -2.70 3.28
N VAL A 219 1.45 -3.29 2.08
CA VAL A 219 2.72 -3.67 1.47
C VAL A 219 3.11 -2.67 0.39
N HIS A 220 4.34 -2.16 0.47
CA HIS A 220 4.91 -1.24 -0.52
C HIS A 220 6.43 -1.39 -0.59
N ARG A 221 7.01 -0.91 -1.69
CA ARG A 221 8.47 -0.84 -1.84
C ARG A 221 9.01 0.30 -0.98
N THR A 222 10.19 0.10 -0.40
CA THR A 222 10.94 1.14 0.31
C THR A 222 12.32 1.32 -0.31
N VAL A 223 13.12 2.25 0.23
CA VAL A 223 14.46 2.56 -0.27
C VAL A 223 15.27 1.25 -0.39
N PRO A 224 15.83 0.94 -1.58
CA PRO A 224 16.66 -0.25 -1.76
C PRO A 224 17.79 -0.31 -0.74
N ARG A 225 18.22 -1.52 -0.38
CA ARG A 225 19.25 -1.70 0.64
C ARG A 225 20.59 -1.06 0.26
N ASP A 226 20.96 -1.14 -1.00
CA ASP A 226 22.23 -0.59 -1.49
C ASP A 226 22.21 0.94 -1.48
N ASP A 227 21.04 1.55 -1.72
CA ASP A 227 20.83 3.01 -1.61
C ASP A 227 20.69 3.48 -0.16
N LEU A 228 20.21 2.61 0.74
CA LEU A 228 19.92 2.97 2.13
C LEU A 228 21.17 3.47 2.86
N ALA A 229 22.31 2.79 2.69
CA ALA A 229 23.56 3.16 3.32
C ALA A 229 24.02 4.55 2.85
N ALA A 230 24.11 4.75 1.53
CA ALA A 230 24.51 6.03 0.95
C ALA A 230 23.59 7.18 1.41
N ARG A 231 22.27 6.98 1.41
CA ARG A 231 21.31 8.01 1.88
C ARG A 231 21.36 8.25 3.37
N THR A 232 21.76 7.26 4.16
CA THR A 232 21.97 7.41 5.61
C THR A 232 23.20 8.29 5.84
N ASP A 233 24.29 8.02 5.13
CA ASP A 233 25.51 8.83 5.19
C ASP A 233 25.24 10.27 4.76
N GLU A 234 24.52 10.48 3.64
CA GLU A 234 24.08 11.82 3.19
C GLU A 234 23.25 12.57 4.25
N ALA A 235 22.37 11.86 4.97
CA ALA A 235 21.56 12.44 6.03
C ALA A 235 22.40 12.88 7.23
N VAL A 236 23.38 12.05 7.62
CA VAL A 236 24.33 12.33 8.69
C VAL A 236 25.25 13.50 8.33
N ASP A 237 25.74 13.55 7.08
CA ASP A 237 26.56 14.64 6.57
C ASP A 237 25.77 15.96 6.52
N SER A 238 24.50 15.92 6.10
CA SER A 238 23.61 17.08 6.15
C SER A 238 23.38 17.56 7.58
N TYR A 239 23.26 16.65 8.55
CA TYR A 239 23.13 16.99 9.96
C TYR A 239 24.40 17.66 10.50
N ALA A 240 25.58 17.08 10.22
CA ALA A 240 26.87 17.64 10.62
C ALA A 240 27.09 19.05 10.04
N SER A 241 26.72 19.25 8.76
CA SER A 241 26.80 20.54 8.09
C SER A 241 25.88 21.58 8.74
N GLU A 242 24.66 21.20 9.12
CA GLU A 242 23.75 22.09 9.84
C GLU A 242 24.27 22.46 11.23
N LEU A 243 24.87 21.52 11.98
CA LEU A 243 25.50 21.83 13.27
C LEU A 243 26.64 22.86 13.12
N ALA A 244 27.49 22.69 12.11
CA ALA A 244 28.57 23.64 11.81
C ALA A 244 28.01 25.04 11.50
N ARG A 245 26.96 25.11 10.68
CA ARG A 245 26.26 26.37 10.36
C ARG A 245 25.70 27.06 11.60
N PHE A 246 25.07 26.32 12.52
CA PHE A 246 24.57 26.89 13.77
C PHE A 246 25.71 27.36 14.69
N ALA A 247 26.82 26.64 14.73
CA ALA A 247 28.00 27.05 15.50
C ALA A 247 28.60 28.36 14.96
N GLU A 248 28.72 28.50 13.64
CA GLU A 248 29.17 29.74 12.98
C GLU A 248 28.23 30.91 13.27
N LEU A 249 26.91 30.71 13.12
CA LEU A 249 25.92 31.74 13.43
C LEU A 249 25.99 32.18 14.90
N ARG A 250 26.19 31.24 15.83
CA ARG A 250 26.33 31.54 17.25
C ARG A 250 27.63 32.30 17.56
N ALA A 251 28.71 32.02 16.83
CA ALA A 251 29.96 32.78 16.94
C ALA A 251 29.79 34.24 16.50
N VAL A 252 28.96 34.50 15.48
CA VAL A 252 28.73 35.86 14.94
C VAL A 252 27.65 36.62 15.73
N HIS A 253 26.54 35.97 16.07
CA HIS A 253 25.34 36.62 16.63
C HIS A 253 25.12 36.34 18.12
N GLY A 254 26.04 35.61 18.76
CA GLY A 254 26.01 35.35 20.19
C GLY A 254 24.98 34.30 20.62
N PRO A 255 24.72 34.18 21.94
CA PRO A 255 24.01 33.04 22.52
C PRO A 255 22.50 33.01 22.24
N ALA A 256 21.95 34.06 21.62
CA ALA A 256 20.55 34.13 21.19
C ALA A 256 20.24 33.19 20.01
N VAL A 257 21.26 32.77 19.24
CA VAL A 257 21.11 31.72 18.23
C VAL A 257 20.93 30.38 18.92
N PRO A 258 19.84 29.63 18.67
CA PRO A 258 19.60 28.33 19.28
C PRO A 258 20.74 27.34 19.03
N ASP A 259 20.90 26.39 19.95
CA ASP A 259 21.70 25.19 19.66
C ASP A 259 21.03 24.40 18.54
N GLY A 260 21.75 24.25 17.43
CA GLY A 260 21.29 23.55 16.23
C GLY A 260 20.95 22.08 16.48
N ALA A 261 21.47 21.46 17.54
CA ALA A 261 21.28 20.04 17.82
C ALA A 261 19.80 19.63 17.94
N ALA A 262 18.97 20.44 18.61
CA ALA A 262 17.55 20.10 18.77
C ALA A 262 16.79 20.16 17.43
N THR A 263 17.03 21.18 16.61
CA THR A 263 16.35 21.35 15.32
C THR A 263 16.87 20.39 14.26
N ALA A 264 18.20 20.30 14.12
CA ALA A 264 18.84 19.42 13.15
C ALA A 264 18.63 17.95 13.51
N GLY A 265 18.61 17.61 14.81
CA GLY A 265 18.36 16.26 15.29
C GLY A 265 16.96 15.75 14.95
N GLN A 266 15.92 16.57 15.13
CA GLN A 266 14.55 16.22 14.72
C GLN A 266 14.44 15.98 13.21
N ARG A 267 15.14 16.80 12.41
CA ARG A 267 15.17 16.63 10.95
C ARG A 267 15.89 15.34 10.55
N LEU A 268 17.03 15.03 11.18
CA LEU A 268 17.77 13.79 10.96
C LEU A 268 16.90 12.58 11.31
N ALA A 269 16.32 12.55 12.51
CA ALA A 269 15.48 11.45 12.97
C ALA A 269 14.31 11.19 12.01
N ARG A 270 13.60 12.25 11.58
CA ARG A 270 12.54 12.14 10.58
C ARG A 270 13.06 11.58 9.25
N HIS A 271 14.20 12.07 8.76
CA HIS A 271 14.74 11.62 7.49
C HIS A 271 15.17 10.15 7.54
N LEU A 272 15.85 9.72 8.60
CA LEU A 272 16.20 8.32 8.81
C LEU A 272 14.95 7.44 8.88
N HIS A 273 13.92 7.88 9.60
CA HIS A 273 12.64 7.18 9.65
C HIS A 273 12.00 7.06 8.25
N GLU A 274 11.98 8.14 7.46
CA GLU A 274 11.46 8.15 6.09
C GLU A 274 12.24 7.18 5.18
N LEU A 275 13.56 7.03 5.32
CA LEU A 275 14.32 6.04 4.55
C LEU A 275 13.83 4.60 4.80
N HIS A 276 13.27 4.33 5.97
CA HIS A 276 12.72 3.03 6.33
C HIS A 276 11.24 2.85 5.98
N THR A 277 10.46 3.93 5.96
CA THR A 277 8.98 3.85 5.85
C THR A 277 8.39 4.41 4.56
N ALA A 278 9.08 5.32 3.87
CA ALA A 278 8.56 6.02 2.71
C ALA A 278 8.23 5.07 1.54
N HIS A 279 7.11 5.36 0.88
CA HIS A 279 6.70 4.65 -0.33
C HIS A 279 7.66 4.98 -1.47
N GLN A 280 8.25 3.95 -2.06
CA GLN A 280 8.91 4.07 -3.36
C GLN A 280 7.91 3.79 -4.49
N PRO A 281 8.11 4.36 -5.69
CA PRO A 281 7.32 4.04 -6.86
C PRO A 281 7.25 2.53 -7.08
N THR A 282 6.05 2.04 -7.40
CA THR A 282 5.83 0.65 -7.75
C THR A 282 6.57 0.36 -9.04
N TRP A 283 7.33 -0.73 -9.06
CA TRP A 283 8.02 -1.14 -10.28
C TRP A 283 6.99 -1.57 -11.33
N ALA A 284 7.11 -1.03 -12.55
CA ALA A 284 6.32 -1.43 -13.69
C ALA A 284 7.25 -2.00 -14.77
N TRP A 285 6.89 -3.17 -15.30
CA TRP A 285 7.63 -3.79 -16.40
C TRP A 285 7.06 -3.32 -17.74
N PRO A 286 7.89 -3.15 -18.78
CA PRO A 286 7.37 -2.88 -20.11
C PRO A 286 6.48 -4.05 -20.55
N LEU A 287 5.27 -3.77 -21.02
CA LEU A 287 4.39 -4.80 -21.55
C LEU A 287 4.98 -5.34 -22.87
N PRO A 288 5.31 -6.64 -23.00
CA PRO A 288 5.84 -7.16 -24.25
C PRO A 288 4.77 -7.08 -25.35
N GLY A 289 5.06 -6.38 -26.45
CA GLY A 289 4.08 -6.04 -27.49
C GLY A 289 3.36 -4.70 -27.29
N GLY A 290 3.74 -3.95 -26.25
CA GLY A 290 3.35 -2.56 -26.01
C GLY A 290 1.85 -2.32 -26.01
N GLU A 291 1.45 -1.15 -26.52
CA GLU A 291 0.04 -0.74 -26.54
C GLU A 291 -0.85 -1.66 -27.38
N THR A 292 -0.32 -2.23 -28.46
CA THR A 292 -1.07 -3.15 -29.32
C THR A 292 -1.53 -4.38 -28.53
N ARG A 293 -0.65 -4.96 -27.71
CA ARG A 293 -1.03 -6.06 -26.82
C ARG A 293 -2.04 -5.59 -25.77
N TRP A 294 -1.83 -4.42 -25.19
CA TRP A 294 -2.76 -3.88 -24.19
C TRP A 294 -4.17 -3.73 -24.77
N ARG A 295 -4.31 -3.11 -25.95
CA ARG A 295 -5.61 -2.90 -26.62
C ARG A 295 -6.30 -4.23 -26.95
N ARG A 296 -5.54 -5.25 -27.34
CA ARG A 296 -6.09 -6.60 -27.57
C ARG A 296 -6.66 -7.18 -26.27
N LEU A 297 -5.89 -7.16 -25.18
CA LEU A 297 -6.35 -7.63 -23.87
C LEU A 297 -7.56 -6.85 -23.37
N ALA A 298 -7.59 -5.53 -23.59
CA ALA A 298 -8.72 -4.68 -23.25
C ALA A 298 -9.98 -5.10 -24.02
N ARG A 299 -9.90 -5.24 -25.35
CA ARG A 299 -11.03 -5.72 -26.17
C ARG A 299 -11.55 -7.09 -25.75
N GLU A 300 -10.65 -8.00 -25.41
CA GLU A 300 -11.00 -9.33 -24.88
C GLU A 300 -11.72 -9.21 -23.53
N ALA A 301 -11.19 -8.42 -22.60
CA ALA A 301 -11.75 -8.23 -21.26
C ALA A 301 -13.08 -7.48 -21.24
N THR A 302 -13.29 -6.54 -22.16
CA THR A 302 -14.55 -5.78 -22.28
C THR A 302 -15.60 -6.49 -23.13
N ALA A 303 -15.29 -7.67 -23.68
CA ALA A 303 -16.11 -8.34 -24.70
C ALA A 303 -16.50 -7.41 -25.87
N GLY A 304 -15.58 -6.51 -26.24
CA GLY A 304 -15.79 -5.50 -27.29
C GLY A 304 -16.61 -4.28 -26.86
N ARG A 305 -17.04 -4.16 -25.60
CA ARG A 305 -17.60 -2.90 -25.09
C ARG A 305 -16.55 -1.80 -25.17
N GLU A 306 -16.98 -0.60 -25.54
CA GLU A 306 -16.09 0.55 -25.58
C GLU A 306 -15.59 0.86 -24.17
N TRP A 307 -14.29 1.16 -24.09
CA TRP A 307 -13.69 1.75 -22.90
C TRP A 307 -14.36 3.10 -22.65
N PRO A 308 -14.60 3.53 -21.40
CA PRO A 308 -15.04 4.90 -21.13
C PRO A 308 -14.11 5.87 -21.87
N VAL A 309 -14.67 6.67 -22.78
CA VAL A 309 -13.86 7.57 -23.59
C VAL A 309 -13.29 8.63 -22.67
N ALA A 310 -11.95 8.69 -22.59
CA ALA A 310 -11.22 9.70 -21.84
C ALA A 310 -11.47 11.11 -22.37
#